data_AF-A0A964YZ11-F1
#
_entry.id   AF-A0A964YZ11-F1
#
_cell.length_a   1.000
_cell.length_b   1.000
_cell.length_c   1.000
_cell.angle_alpha   90.00
_cell.angle_beta   90.00
_cell.angle_gamma   90.00
#
_symmetry.space_group_name_H-M   'P 1'
#
loop_
_entity.id
_entity.type
_entity.pdbx_description
1 polymer ?
#
loop_
_entity_poly.entity_id
_entity_poly.type
_entity_poly.pdbx_seq_one_letter_code
_entity_poly.pdbx_strand_id
1 'polypeptide(L)'
;KVSELIPLCHPLSIDSISIEIEHKDNTLIITSDVKIEDKTGVEMEALTAVTVAGLTAIDMIKSVDPSVKIQEVKLLEKTGGKSGHWINPK
;
A
#
# COMPACT_ATOMS: atom_id res chain seq x y z
N LYS A 1 6.13 -11.27 -2.90
CA LYS A 1 6.28 -11.26 -1.44
C LYS A 1 4.97 -11.10 -0.68
N VAL A 2 3.92 -10.47 -1.24
CA VAL A 2 2.66 -10.28 -0.52
C VAL A 2 1.99 -11.61 -0.17
N SER A 3 1.99 -12.56 -1.11
CA SER A 3 1.53 -13.94 -0.88
C SER A 3 2.30 -14.73 0.18
N GLU A 4 3.52 -14.30 0.56
CA GLU A 4 4.28 -14.90 1.66
C GLU A 4 3.87 -14.31 3.02
N LEU A 5 3.30 -13.10 3.03
CA LEU A 5 2.86 -12.39 4.23
C LEU A 5 1.38 -12.61 4.54
N ILE A 6 0.55 -12.75 3.51
CA ILE A 6 -0.91 -12.80 3.63
C ILE A 6 -1.41 -14.20 3.24
N PRO A 7 -1.89 -15.02 4.20
CA PRO A 7 -2.11 -16.46 4.00
C PRO A 7 -3.02 -16.88 2.84
N LEU A 8 -3.94 -16.02 2.41
CA LEU A 8 -4.92 -16.30 1.35
C LEU A 8 -4.71 -15.44 0.09
N CYS A 9 -3.60 -14.68 0.01
CA CYS A 9 -3.24 -13.97 -1.20
C CYS A 9 -2.65 -14.94 -2.21
N HIS A 10 -3.13 -14.85 -3.45
CA HIS A 10 -2.55 -15.60 -4.56
C HIS A 10 -1.17 -15.03 -4.90
N PRO A 11 -0.21 -15.85 -5.33
CA PRO A 11 1.00 -15.34 -5.97
C PRO A 11 0.63 -14.64 -7.29
N LEU A 12 1.02 -13.37 -7.42
CA LEU A 12 0.73 -12.55 -8.60
C LEU A 12 2.02 -12.07 -9.26
N SER A 13 2.00 -12.04 -10.60
CA SER A 13 3.08 -11.45 -11.40
C SER A 13 2.74 -9.99 -11.66
N ILE A 14 3.26 -9.10 -10.83
CA ILE A 14 2.94 -7.66 -10.89
C ILE A 14 3.61 -7.02 -12.10
N ASP A 15 2.83 -6.28 -12.90
CA ASP A 15 3.33 -5.59 -14.09
C ASP A 15 4.06 -4.30 -13.72
N SER A 16 3.50 -3.54 -12.78
CA SER A 16 4.13 -2.34 -12.27
C SER A 16 3.69 -2.00 -10.85
N ILE A 17 4.61 -1.36 -10.13
CA ILE A 17 4.38 -0.78 -8.82
C ILE A 17 5.10 0.57 -8.75
N SER A 18 4.41 1.60 -8.29
CA SER A 18 5.01 2.87 -7.89
C SER A 18 4.75 3.14 -6.42
N ILE A 19 5.69 3.82 -5.78
CA ILE A 19 5.54 4.33 -4.41
C ILE A 19 5.96 5.81 -4.44
N GLU A 20 5.06 6.66 -3.98
CA GLU A 20 5.27 8.09 -3.83
C GLU A 20 5.25 8.42 -2.34
N ILE A 21 6.22 9.22 -1.90
CA ILE A 21 6.34 9.66 -0.52
C ILE A 21 6.40 11.18 -0.52
N GLU A 22 5.42 11.79 0.13
CA GLU A 22 5.34 13.23 0.31
C GLU A 22 5.46 13.57 1.79
N HIS A 23 6.27 14.58 2.10
CA HIS A 23 6.35 15.13 3.45
C HIS A 23 5.45 16.34 3.56
N LYS A 24 4.47 16.29 4.47
CA LYS A 24 3.54 17.38 4.75
C LYS A 24 3.46 17.61 6.26
N ASP A 25 3.91 18.79 6.68
CA ASP A 25 4.02 19.18 8.09
C ASP A 25 4.88 18.18 8.89
N ASN A 26 4.26 17.38 9.76
CA ASN A 26 4.92 16.32 10.55
C ASN A 26 4.47 14.92 10.12
N THR A 27 3.96 14.79 8.89
CA THR A 27 3.38 13.54 8.37
C THR A 27 4.05 13.16 7.06
N LEU A 28 4.40 11.88 6.94
CA LEU A 28 4.76 11.26 5.67
C LEU A 28 3.49 10.65 5.07
N ILE A 29 3.09 11.14 3.91
CA ILE A 29 2.01 10.57 3.10
C ILE A 29 2.65 9.60 2.12
N ILE A 30 2.28 8.32 2.21
CA ILE A 30 2.81 7.27 1.36
C ILE A 30 1.67 6.75 0.48
N THR A 31 1.82 6.89 -0.82
CA THR A 31 0.86 6.42 -1.82
C THR A 31 1.50 5.32 -2.66
N SER A 32 0.76 4.27 -2.97
CA SER A 32 1.19 3.24 -3.91
C SER A 32 0.15 3.03 -5.01
N ASP A 33 0.61 2.90 -6.24
CA ASP A 33 -0.18 2.44 -7.38
C ASP A 33 0.40 1.09 -7.85
N VAL A 34 -0.47 0.08 -7.96
CA VAL A 34 -0.09 -1.27 -8.39
C VAL A 34 -0.98 -1.68 -9.53
N LYS A 35 -0.39 -2.19 -10.61
CA LYS A 35 -1.10 -2.65 -11.81
C LYS A 35 -0.76 -4.09 -12.12
N ILE A 36 -1.77 -4.81 -12.57
CA ILE A 36 -1.66 -6.17 -13.08
C ILE A 36 -2.70 -6.42 -14.17
N GLU A 37 -2.39 -7.34 -15.07
CA GLU A 37 -3.35 -8.04 -15.93
C GLU A 37 -3.55 -9.50 -15.47
N ASP A 38 -4.49 -9.74 -14.54
CA ASP A 38 -4.81 -11.09 -14.04
C ASP A 38 -6.30 -11.21 -13.61
N LYS A 39 -6.72 -12.41 -13.18
CA LYS A 39 -8.08 -12.76 -12.74
C LYS A 39 -8.45 -12.21 -11.36
N THR A 40 -7.47 -11.68 -10.61
CA THR A 40 -7.68 -11.12 -9.27
C THR A 40 -7.03 -9.74 -9.18
N GLY A 41 -7.56 -8.92 -8.28
CA GLY A 41 -7.05 -7.56 -8.06
C GLY A 41 -5.76 -7.55 -7.25
N VAL A 42 -5.18 -6.36 -7.15
CA VAL A 42 -3.90 -6.08 -6.45
C VAL A 42 -4.10 -5.15 -5.26
N GLU A 43 -5.29 -5.15 -4.66
CA GLU A 43 -5.59 -4.29 -3.50
C GLU A 43 -4.66 -4.61 -2.34
N MET A 44 -4.36 -5.88 -2.10
CA MET A 44 -3.49 -6.30 -1.01
C MET A 44 -2.03 -5.93 -1.26
N GLU A 45 -1.59 -5.93 -2.51
CA GLU A 45 -0.26 -5.51 -2.91
C GLU A 45 -0.05 -4.02 -2.67
N ALA A 46 -1.02 -3.18 -3.03
CA ALA A 46 -0.99 -1.76 -2.75
C ALA A 46 -0.98 -1.47 -1.24
N LEU A 47 -1.90 -2.08 -0.48
CA LEU A 47 -1.98 -1.88 0.97
C LEU A 47 -0.72 -2.37 1.70
N THR A 48 -0.16 -3.50 1.25
CA THR A 48 1.08 -4.02 1.83
C THR A 48 2.27 -3.12 1.50
N ALA A 49 2.34 -2.59 0.28
CA ALA A 49 3.41 -1.69 -0.14
C ALA A 49 3.51 -0.45 0.75
N VAL A 50 2.40 0.27 0.96
CA VAL A 50 2.39 1.47 1.83
C VAL A 50 2.67 1.11 3.29
N THR A 51 2.19 -0.04 3.76
CA THR A 51 2.41 -0.48 5.15
C THR A 51 3.89 -0.78 5.40
N VAL A 52 4.52 -1.54 4.51
CA VAL A 52 5.95 -1.89 4.63
C VAL A 52 6.84 -0.67 4.44
N ALA A 53 6.49 0.24 3.51
CA ALA A 53 7.17 1.52 3.37
C ALA A 53 7.05 2.38 4.65
N GLY A 54 5.88 2.43 5.27
CA GLY A 54 5.66 3.10 6.56
C GLY A 54 6.48 2.48 7.70
N LEU A 55 6.54 1.14 7.77
CA LEU A 55 7.39 0.44 8.74
C LEU A 55 8.87 0.74 8.52
N THR A 56 9.30 0.85 7.26
CA THR A 56 10.67 1.24 6.90
C THR A 56 10.96 2.67 7.36
N ALA A 57 10.02 3.60 7.16
CA ALA A 57 10.16 4.96 7.65
C ALA A 57 10.27 5.02 9.18
N ILE A 58 9.42 4.27 9.90
CA ILE A 58 9.52 4.14 11.37
C ILE A 58 10.89 3.58 11.76
N ASP A 59 11.40 2.56 11.08
CA ASP A 59 12.70 1.97 11.37
C ASP A 59 13.83 3.01 11.32
N MET A 60 13.77 3.93 10.36
CA MET A 60 14.75 5.00 10.18
C MET A 60 14.66 6.12 11.23
N ILE A 61 13.49 6.36 11.83
CA ILE A 61 13.27 7.52 12.71
C ILE A 61 12.97 7.16 14.17
N LYS A 62 12.73 5.89 14.49
CA LYS A 62 12.36 5.42 15.84
C LYS A 62 13.36 5.77 16.94
N SER A 63 14.63 6.00 16.60
CA SER A 63 15.64 6.43 17.57
C SER A 63 15.55 7.92 17.91
N VAL A 64 14.92 8.73 17.05
CA VAL A 64 14.69 10.15 17.24
C VAL A 64 13.34 10.38 17.93
N ASP A 65 12.29 9.72 17.44
CA ASP A 65 10.97 9.76 18.03
C ASP A 65 10.32 8.35 18.02
N PRO A 66 10.22 7.68 19.18
CA PRO A 66 9.60 6.37 19.28
C PRO A 66 8.06 6.43 19.25
N SER A 67 7.45 7.62 19.30
CA SER A 67 5.99 7.79 19.30
C SER A 67 5.36 7.77 17.90
N VAL A 68 6.20 7.73 16.86
CA VAL A 68 5.77 7.66 15.46
C VAL A 68 4.88 6.44 15.26
N LYS A 69 3.78 6.67 14.53
CA LYS A 69 2.76 5.65 14.23
C LYS A 69 2.37 5.71 12.77
N ILE A 70 2.05 4.57 12.20
CA ILE A 70 1.33 4.48 10.92
C ILE A 70 -0.15 4.75 11.21
N GLN A 71 -0.78 5.61 10.42
CA GLN A 71 -2.20 5.91 10.50
C GLN A 71 -2.83 5.78 9.11
N GLU A 72 -4.13 5.47 9.08
CA GLU A 72 -4.97 5.54 7.86
C GLU A 72 -4.47 4.73 6.65
N VAL A 73 -4.04 3.48 6.86
CA VAL A 73 -3.83 2.54 5.74
C VAL A 73 -5.18 2.18 5.12
N LYS A 74 -5.46 2.72 3.93
CA LYS A 74 -6.74 2.52 3.21
C LYS A 74 -6.53 2.49 1.70
N LEU A 75 -7.41 1.78 1.01
CA LEU A 75 -7.46 1.80 -0.45
C LEU A 75 -8.11 3.12 -0.90
N LEU A 76 -7.50 3.83 -1.83
CA LEU A 76 -8.04 5.10 -2.36
C LEU A 76 -8.95 4.87 -3.57
N GLU A 77 -8.51 3.99 -4.46
CA GLU A 77 -9.15 3.71 -5.74
C GLU A 77 -8.80 2.28 -6.15
N LYS A 78 -9.71 1.63 -6.88
CA LYS A 78 -9.38 0.45 -7.69
C LYS A 78 -10.21 0.42 -8.96
N THR A 79 -9.65 -0.14 -10.01
CA THR A 79 -10.34 -0.36 -11.29
C THR A 79 -10.21 -1.83 -11.70
N GLY A 80 -11.13 -2.29 -12.55
CA GLY A 80 -11.13 -3.65 -13.08
C GLY A 80 -11.94 -4.67 -12.27
N GLY A 81 -12.00 -5.89 -12.80
CA GLY A 81 -12.83 -6.97 -12.28
C GLY A 81 -14.34 -6.69 -12.38
N LYS A 82 -15.14 -7.58 -11.76
CA LYS A 82 -16.62 -7.50 -11.79
C LYS A 82 -17.17 -6.23 -11.13
N SER A 83 -16.45 -5.69 -10.14
CA SER A 83 -16.86 -4.47 -9.42
C SER A 83 -16.62 -3.18 -10.22
N GLY A 84 -15.86 -3.24 -11.32
CA GLY A 84 -15.53 -2.07 -12.12
C GLY A 84 -14.69 -1.05 -11.35
N HIS A 85 -14.95 0.23 -11.58
CA HIS A 85 -14.27 1.34 -10.92
C HIS A 85 -14.88 1.63 -9.55
N TRP A 86 -14.04 1.59 -8.53
CA TRP A 86 -14.41 1.94 -7.16
C TRP A 86 -13.46 3.02 -6.64
N ILE A 87 -14.03 4.04 -6.00
CA ILE A 87 -13.29 5.13 -5.34
C ILE A 87 -13.73 5.14 -3.88
N ASN A 88 -12.77 5.30 -2.97
CA ASN A 88 -13.06 5.35 -1.55
C ASN A 88 -13.94 6.57 -1.22
N PRO A 89 -15.12 6.37 -0.61
CA PRO A 89 -16.02 7.47 -0.29
C PRO A 89 -15.62 8.25 0.99
N LYS A 90 -14.52 7.89 1.67
CA LYS A 90 -14.13 8.42 2.99
C LYS A 90 -12.68 8.91 3.08
#